data_AF-A0A1I2TWB7-F1
#
_entry.id   AF-A0A1I2TWB7-F1
#
_cell.length_a   1.000
_cell.length_b   1.000
_cell.length_c   1.000
_cell.angle_alpha   90.00
_cell.angle_beta   90.00
_cell.angle_gamma   90.00
#
_symmetry.space_group_name_H-M   'P 1'
#
loop_
_entity.id
_entity.type
_entity.pdbx_description
1 polymer ?
#
loop_
_entity_poly.entity_id
_entity_poly.type
_entity_poly.pdbx_seq_one_letter_code
_entity_poly.pdbx_strand_id
1 'polypeptide(L)'
;MMIRQFLALTQHVSPSRRAEGAKALVWASLNGHLTPDTAERARSTILALLDDPATQVRRALAEACATSAAAPRALVVALAGDVADIAALVLKHSPVLTDADLVDGVAIGCEITRQAIAERRDLSYAVSGAMAEIAGPRALTALAINHSAGITIGSLLRLVERHGDDAPLREALLTRPDLPLEVRQACTDRVAEAMAHLAVASGWLTAARGERAGREARERSTLSLSAGASPQDLGRLVAYLRRNGQLNAGLILRAILSAHMPFAETALADLADLPPARVAGLMHEGSSAAYAALHRRAGLPSQLLPAFTAALSAWREAGRGEGTAHGAALSCLMIERAISACETLPFTEAQGVLALLARFEAEAAREAARDATRERTRARAEHAGLEHRVETAPSAFAETATEAKSPKQSADLDRQSPALPPAAIELPEATPIPLKPTPRPATEQPVAILDAEWREAQEGLRDAAALRRTLDAVVEITGHHVPAEAPALPIAVAEAPAEPQVLPTEAERADPVGLIFEALPHAILAEFQANRDARDCGAASGAHGPTTEAPDAIPDELVVSYRGDRPRIRVHLAA
;
A
#
# COMPACT_ATOMS: atom_id res chain seq x y z
N MET A 1 -23.82 23.84 48.47
CA MET A 1 -23.15 25.16 48.54
C MET A 1 -22.35 25.47 47.28
N MET A 2 -21.46 24.57 46.85
CA MET A 2 -20.50 24.73 45.72
C MET A 2 -21.01 25.44 44.45
N ILE A 3 -22.22 25.15 43.95
CA ILE A 3 -22.74 25.74 42.69
C ILE A 3 -22.74 27.27 42.73
N ARG A 4 -23.04 27.90 43.88
CA ARG A 4 -23.00 29.37 44.01
C ARG A 4 -21.58 29.94 43.92
N GLN A 5 -20.56 29.15 44.26
CA GLN A 5 -19.15 29.53 44.10
C GLN A 5 -18.72 29.40 42.63
N PHE A 6 -19.16 28.35 41.92
CA PHE A 6 -18.91 28.21 40.47
C PHE A 6 -19.58 29.33 39.66
N LEU A 7 -20.83 29.68 39.99
CA LEU A 7 -21.55 30.82 39.38
C LEU A 7 -20.89 32.19 39.66
N ALA A 8 -20.15 32.32 40.77
CA ALA A 8 -19.35 33.51 41.05
C ALA A 8 -18.02 33.52 40.28
N LEU A 9 -17.38 32.36 40.12
CA LEU A 9 -16.17 32.21 39.29
C LEU A 9 -16.45 32.53 37.81
N THR A 10 -17.61 32.13 37.28
CA THR A 10 -18.04 32.47 35.90
C THR A 10 -18.29 33.97 35.68
N GLN A 11 -18.34 34.79 36.73
CA GLN A 11 -18.47 36.26 36.64
C GLN A 11 -17.14 36.99 36.94
N HIS A 12 -16.03 36.26 37.07
CA HIS A 12 -14.75 36.82 37.48
C HIS A 12 -14.03 37.60 36.36
N VAL A 13 -13.29 38.66 36.70
CA VAL A 13 -12.60 39.53 35.74
C VAL A 13 -11.55 38.78 34.91
N SER A 14 -10.71 37.96 35.58
CA SER A 14 -9.73 37.09 34.90
C SER A 14 -10.43 35.95 34.12
N PRO A 15 -10.18 35.80 32.80
CA PRO A 15 -10.73 34.71 32.00
C PRO A 15 -10.42 33.31 32.52
N SER A 16 -9.23 33.09 33.09
CA SER A 16 -8.82 31.75 33.54
C SER A 16 -9.67 31.26 34.73
N ARG A 17 -10.12 32.16 35.61
CA ARG A 17 -11.10 31.81 36.65
C ARG A 17 -12.52 31.62 36.11
N ARG A 18 -12.90 32.30 35.02
CA ARG A 18 -14.17 32.00 34.33
C ARG A 18 -14.13 30.64 33.65
N ALA A 19 -13.00 30.26 33.05
CA ALA A 19 -12.79 28.94 32.45
C ALA A 19 -12.84 27.82 33.51
N GLU A 20 -12.20 28.02 34.67
CA GLU A 20 -12.30 27.14 35.84
C GLU A 20 -13.76 27.00 36.31
N GLY A 21 -14.45 28.13 36.52
CA GLY A 21 -15.86 28.18 36.91
C GLY A 21 -16.78 27.50 35.90
N ALA A 22 -16.54 27.70 34.60
CA ALA A 22 -17.29 27.11 33.50
C ALA A 22 -17.12 25.59 33.46
N LYS A 23 -15.88 25.09 33.57
CA LYS A 23 -15.56 23.65 33.63
C LYS A 23 -16.21 22.98 34.85
N ALA A 24 -16.14 23.62 36.01
CA ALA A 24 -16.79 23.15 37.24
C ALA A 24 -18.33 23.18 37.16
N LEU A 25 -18.91 24.22 36.55
CA LEU A 25 -20.36 24.37 36.38
C LEU A 25 -20.93 23.34 35.39
N VAL A 26 -20.27 23.12 34.25
CA VAL A 26 -20.62 22.06 33.29
C VAL A 26 -20.51 20.70 33.96
N TRP A 27 -19.38 20.39 34.62
CA TRP A 27 -19.23 19.11 35.31
C TRP A 27 -20.33 18.87 36.37
N ALA A 28 -20.65 19.89 37.18
CA ALA A 28 -21.70 19.81 38.19
C ALA A 28 -23.12 19.72 37.58
N SER A 29 -23.34 20.28 36.37
CA SER A 29 -24.61 20.17 35.65
C SER A 29 -24.80 18.84 34.92
N LEU A 30 -23.72 18.10 34.64
CA LEU A 30 -23.77 16.81 33.94
C LEU A 30 -23.70 15.61 34.89
N ASN A 31 -23.00 15.74 36.03
CA ASN A 31 -22.74 14.64 36.97
C ASN A 31 -23.35 14.88 38.37
N GLY A 32 -23.84 16.08 38.66
CA GLY A 32 -24.37 16.44 39.99
C GLY A 32 -25.87 16.25 40.11
N HIS A 33 -26.33 15.78 41.27
CA HIS A 33 -27.75 15.78 41.64
C HIS A 33 -28.23 17.21 41.98
N LEU A 34 -28.50 17.99 40.95
CA LEU A 34 -29.04 19.35 41.06
C LEU A 34 -30.55 19.32 41.32
N THR A 35 -31.07 20.30 42.07
CA THR A 35 -32.52 20.56 42.09
C THR A 35 -32.94 21.18 40.75
N PRO A 36 -34.18 21.01 40.25
CA PRO A 36 -34.59 21.52 38.93
C PRO A 36 -34.30 23.03 38.75
N ASP A 37 -34.56 23.81 39.80
CA ASP A 37 -34.31 25.26 39.87
C ASP A 37 -32.79 25.63 39.91
N THR A 38 -31.90 24.75 40.39
CA THR A 38 -30.44 24.95 40.23
C THR A 38 -29.90 24.42 38.91
N ALA A 39 -30.49 23.36 38.36
CA ALA A 39 -30.15 22.83 37.04
C ALA A 39 -30.44 23.85 35.94
N GLU A 40 -31.61 24.50 35.96
CA GLU A 40 -31.97 25.48 34.93
C GLU A 40 -31.12 26.75 34.99
N ARG A 41 -30.75 27.22 36.20
CA ARG A 41 -29.78 28.32 36.35
C ARG A 41 -28.36 27.93 35.91
N ALA A 42 -27.94 26.68 36.13
CA ALA A 42 -26.67 26.20 35.60
C ALA A 42 -26.72 26.15 34.06
N ARG A 43 -27.77 25.58 33.47
CA ARG A 43 -27.99 25.48 32.02
C ARG A 43 -27.98 26.83 31.32
N SER A 44 -28.75 27.80 31.81
CA SER A 44 -28.81 29.16 31.26
C SER A 44 -27.48 29.91 31.40
N THR A 45 -26.76 29.75 32.52
CA THR A 45 -25.40 30.33 32.67
C THR A 45 -24.38 29.66 31.73
N ILE A 46 -24.44 28.34 31.56
CA ILE A 46 -23.60 27.57 30.64
C ILE A 46 -23.80 28.03 29.19
N LEU A 47 -25.04 28.31 28.78
CA LEU A 47 -25.34 28.85 27.46
C LEU A 47 -24.87 30.30 27.31
N ALA A 48 -25.05 31.15 28.33
CA ALA A 48 -24.55 32.54 28.29
C ALA A 48 -23.00 32.65 28.22
N LEU A 49 -22.27 31.60 28.61
CA LEU A 49 -20.81 31.54 28.49
C LEU A 49 -20.32 31.19 27.07
N LEU A 50 -21.22 30.88 26.14
CA LEU A 50 -20.90 30.83 24.70
C LEU A 50 -20.54 32.22 24.15
N ASP A 51 -21.09 33.28 24.74
CA ASP A 51 -20.81 34.67 24.34
C ASP A 51 -19.56 35.25 25.03
N ASP A 52 -18.78 34.44 25.77
CA ASP A 52 -17.55 34.91 26.42
C ASP A 52 -16.49 35.27 25.36
N PRO A 53 -15.93 36.49 25.37
CA PRO A 53 -14.93 36.91 24.39
C PRO A 53 -13.62 36.10 24.49
N ALA A 54 -13.32 35.48 25.63
CA ALA A 54 -12.11 34.69 25.81
C ALA A 54 -12.29 33.24 25.34
N THR A 55 -11.59 32.86 24.27
CA THR A 55 -11.54 31.49 23.73
C THR A 55 -11.21 30.44 24.80
N GLN A 56 -10.40 30.77 25.81
CA GLN A 56 -10.10 29.88 26.95
C GLN A 56 -11.37 29.42 27.69
N VAL A 57 -12.39 30.28 27.82
CA VAL A 57 -13.64 29.95 28.54
C VAL A 57 -14.52 29.04 27.70
N ARG A 58 -14.70 29.36 26.41
CA ARG A 58 -15.47 28.53 25.47
C ARG A 58 -14.80 27.17 25.22
N ARG A 59 -13.47 27.13 25.17
CA ARG A 59 -12.69 25.88 25.16
C ARG A 59 -12.93 25.07 26.43
N ALA A 60 -12.97 25.70 27.61
CA ALA A 60 -13.24 25.00 28.87
C ALA A 60 -14.67 24.44 28.95
N LEU A 61 -15.66 25.07 28.30
CA LEU A 61 -16.98 24.47 28.08
C LEU A 61 -16.87 23.21 27.20
N ALA A 62 -16.20 23.32 26.04
CA ALA A 62 -16.00 22.20 25.11
C ALA A 62 -15.30 21.01 25.79
N GLU A 63 -14.15 21.23 26.43
CA GLU A 63 -13.43 20.19 27.18
C GLU A 63 -14.28 19.53 28.28
N ALA A 64 -15.25 20.25 28.86
CA ALA A 64 -16.11 19.74 29.93
C ALA A 64 -17.33 18.97 29.42
N CYS A 65 -17.81 19.25 28.19
CA CYS A 65 -19.01 18.61 27.63
C CYS A 65 -18.74 17.65 26.46
N ALA A 66 -17.56 17.69 25.83
CA ALA A 66 -17.31 17.07 24.53
C ALA A 66 -17.58 15.56 24.46
N THR A 67 -17.45 14.80 25.55
CA THR A 67 -17.70 13.35 25.59
C THR A 67 -19.07 12.97 26.18
N SER A 68 -19.87 13.92 26.65
CA SER A 68 -21.07 13.61 27.44
C SER A 68 -22.34 13.52 26.59
N ALA A 69 -23.04 12.39 26.69
CA ALA A 69 -24.39 12.20 26.13
C ALA A 69 -25.47 13.05 26.86
N ALA A 70 -25.18 13.57 28.06
CA ALA A 70 -26.05 14.48 28.79
C ALA A 70 -25.83 15.96 28.42
N ALA A 71 -24.86 16.27 27.55
CA ALA A 71 -24.56 17.64 27.14
C ALA A 71 -25.76 18.31 26.45
N PRO A 72 -26.15 19.54 26.82
CA PRO A 72 -27.23 20.25 26.14
C PRO A 72 -26.90 20.41 24.64
N ARG A 73 -27.73 19.86 23.75
CA ARG A 73 -27.48 19.89 22.29
C ARG A 73 -27.20 21.28 21.73
N ALA A 74 -27.87 22.32 22.24
CA ALA A 74 -27.61 23.71 21.87
C ALA A 74 -26.18 24.19 22.20
N LEU A 75 -25.60 23.74 23.33
CA LEU A 75 -24.20 24.02 23.70
C LEU A 75 -23.24 23.35 22.71
N VAL A 76 -23.47 22.06 22.43
CA VAL A 76 -22.59 21.26 21.55
C VAL A 76 -22.61 21.80 20.11
N VAL A 77 -23.78 22.11 19.57
CA VAL A 77 -23.94 22.65 18.20
C VAL A 77 -23.34 24.05 18.09
N ALA A 78 -23.49 24.92 19.10
CA ALA A 78 -22.85 26.23 19.10
C ALA A 78 -21.32 26.13 19.14
N LEU A 79 -20.75 25.26 19.98
CA LEU A 79 -19.31 25.03 20.05
C LEU A 79 -18.75 24.39 18.76
N ALA A 80 -19.54 23.62 18.02
CA ALA A 80 -19.15 23.05 16.73
C ALA A 80 -19.01 24.11 15.61
N GLY A 81 -19.60 25.30 15.79
CA GLY A 81 -19.43 26.47 14.92
C GLY A 81 -18.42 27.51 15.43
N ASP A 82 -17.71 27.24 16.52
CA ASP A 82 -16.66 28.12 17.07
C ASP A 82 -15.34 27.98 16.27
N VAL A 83 -14.29 28.69 16.69
CA VAL A 83 -12.93 28.56 16.11
C VAL A 83 -12.46 27.10 16.12
N ALA A 84 -11.66 26.74 15.10
CA ALA A 84 -11.32 25.36 14.77
C ALA A 84 -10.83 24.50 15.96
N ASP A 85 -10.00 25.06 16.84
CA ASP A 85 -9.45 24.38 18.03
C ASP A 85 -10.49 24.02 19.10
N ILE A 86 -11.65 24.68 19.08
CA ILE A 86 -12.79 24.44 19.99
C ILE A 86 -13.79 23.53 19.30
N ALA A 87 -14.14 23.83 18.05
CA ALA A 87 -15.03 23.01 17.23
C ALA A 87 -14.52 21.57 17.09
N ALA A 88 -13.21 21.37 16.86
CA ALA A 88 -12.59 20.06 16.75
C ALA A 88 -12.81 19.16 17.98
N LEU A 89 -12.87 19.73 19.20
CA LEU A 89 -13.10 18.96 20.43
C LEU A 89 -14.49 18.32 20.45
N VAL A 90 -15.53 19.10 20.16
CA VAL A 90 -16.91 18.60 20.15
C VAL A 90 -17.22 17.77 18.90
N LEU A 91 -16.68 18.14 17.73
CA LEU A 91 -16.83 17.39 16.48
C LEU A 91 -16.19 16.00 16.57
N LYS A 92 -15.02 15.85 17.20
CA LYS A 92 -14.35 14.55 17.35
C LYS A 92 -15.00 13.63 18.38
N HIS A 93 -15.58 14.18 19.46
CA HIS A 93 -15.93 13.39 20.63
C HIS A 93 -17.42 13.33 20.97
N SER A 94 -18.27 14.24 20.47
CA SER A 94 -19.64 14.32 20.98
C SER A 94 -20.58 13.25 20.39
N PRO A 95 -21.30 12.50 21.25
CA PRO A 95 -22.40 11.62 20.84
C PRO A 95 -23.74 12.36 20.68
N VAL A 96 -23.78 13.68 20.94
CA VAL A 96 -25.00 14.52 20.84
C VAL A 96 -25.16 15.16 19.44
N LEU A 97 -24.09 15.09 18.63
CA LEU A 97 -24.10 15.44 17.21
C LEU A 97 -24.68 14.29 16.39
N THR A 98 -25.56 14.65 15.45
CA THR A 98 -26.14 13.75 14.45
C THR A 98 -25.35 13.84 13.14
N ASP A 99 -25.57 12.87 12.25
CA ASP A 99 -25.00 12.90 10.89
C ASP A 99 -25.22 14.22 10.15
N ALA A 100 -26.37 14.88 10.35
CA ALA A 100 -26.64 16.19 9.75
C ALA A 100 -25.69 17.28 10.27
N ASP A 101 -25.50 17.37 11.59
CA ASP A 101 -24.57 18.35 12.19
C ASP A 101 -23.12 18.07 11.76
N LEU A 102 -22.77 16.80 11.59
CA LEU A 102 -21.45 16.39 11.12
C LEU A 102 -21.26 16.71 9.63
N VAL A 103 -22.27 16.49 8.76
CA VAL A 103 -22.23 16.88 7.34
C VAL A 103 -22.13 18.40 7.18
N ASP A 104 -22.87 19.19 7.96
CA ASP A 104 -22.74 20.65 7.98
C ASP A 104 -21.35 21.07 8.45
N GLY A 105 -20.80 20.39 9.47
CA GLY A 105 -19.42 20.56 9.94
C GLY A 105 -18.35 20.21 8.90
N VAL A 106 -18.61 19.23 8.01
CA VAL A 106 -17.74 18.93 6.86
C VAL A 106 -17.85 20.01 5.79
N ALA A 107 -19.07 20.47 5.48
CA ALA A 107 -19.31 21.45 4.44
C ALA A 107 -18.68 22.82 4.78
N ILE A 108 -18.96 23.33 5.98
CA ILE A 108 -18.56 24.68 6.44
C ILE A 108 -17.15 24.68 7.05
N GLY A 109 -16.75 23.58 7.70
CA GLY A 109 -15.51 23.50 8.47
C GLY A 109 -14.21 23.56 7.66
N CYS A 110 -13.12 23.87 8.35
CA CYS A 110 -11.76 23.81 7.80
C CYS A 110 -11.15 22.39 7.89
N GLU A 111 -9.93 22.21 7.39
CA GLU A 111 -9.26 20.92 7.38
C GLU A 111 -9.02 20.34 8.80
N ILE A 112 -8.81 21.20 9.82
CA ILE A 112 -8.66 20.77 11.23
C ILE A 112 -9.97 20.14 11.73
N THR A 113 -11.11 20.79 11.50
CA THR A 113 -12.42 20.28 11.90
C THR A 113 -12.85 19.07 11.08
N ARG A 114 -12.47 18.99 9.80
CA ARG A 114 -12.70 17.79 8.96
C ARG A 114 -11.85 16.60 9.41
N GLN A 115 -10.58 16.82 9.76
CA GLN A 115 -9.72 15.79 10.35
C GLN A 115 -10.31 15.31 11.69
N ALA A 116 -10.80 16.23 12.53
CA ALA A 116 -11.50 15.88 13.77
C ALA A 116 -12.76 15.02 13.56
N ILE A 117 -13.54 15.28 12.49
CA ILE A 117 -14.69 14.44 12.09
C ILE A 117 -14.23 13.07 11.56
N ALA A 118 -13.17 13.04 10.74
CA ALA A 118 -12.59 11.81 10.20
C ALA A 118 -12.08 10.85 11.29
N GLU A 119 -11.58 11.39 12.40
CA GLU A 119 -11.06 10.64 13.56
C GLU A 119 -12.15 10.20 14.56
N ARG A 120 -13.44 10.39 14.26
CA ARG A 120 -14.56 9.86 15.06
C ARG A 120 -14.65 8.34 14.94
N ARG A 121 -14.94 7.65 16.05
CA ARG A 121 -15.35 6.24 15.98
C ARG A 121 -16.72 6.11 15.30
N ASP A 122 -16.92 4.99 14.61
CA ASP A 122 -18.22 4.55 14.07
C ASP A 122 -18.86 5.60 13.12
N LEU A 123 -18.03 6.30 12.34
CA LEU A 123 -18.45 7.36 11.43
C LEU A 123 -19.36 6.80 10.32
N SER A 124 -20.52 7.41 10.08
CA SER A 124 -21.52 6.85 9.16
C SER A 124 -21.15 7.00 7.68
N TYR A 125 -21.74 6.14 6.84
CA TYR A 125 -21.64 6.22 5.38
C TYR A 125 -22.06 7.59 4.79
N ALA A 126 -22.98 8.32 5.46
CA ALA A 126 -23.41 9.64 5.00
C ALA A 126 -22.31 10.69 5.21
N VAL A 127 -21.69 10.71 6.41
CA VAL A 127 -20.60 11.66 6.71
C VAL A 127 -19.34 11.30 5.93
N SER A 128 -18.99 10.01 5.82
CA SER A 128 -17.90 9.53 4.96
C SER A 128 -18.11 9.90 3.48
N GLY A 129 -19.36 9.92 3.01
CA GLY A 129 -19.72 10.41 1.67
C GLY A 129 -19.47 11.91 1.49
N ALA A 130 -19.94 12.74 2.43
CA ALA A 130 -19.70 14.19 2.40
C ALA A 130 -18.19 14.53 2.49
N MET A 131 -17.44 13.78 3.32
CA MET A 131 -15.98 13.87 3.39
C MET A 131 -15.34 13.55 2.04
N ALA A 132 -15.74 12.45 1.38
CA ALA A 132 -15.20 12.04 0.10
C ALA A 132 -15.37 13.12 -1.00
N GLU A 133 -16.47 13.88 -0.99
CA GLU A 133 -16.71 14.97 -1.94
C GLU A 133 -15.96 16.27 -1.62
N ILE A 134 -15.82 16.63 -0.35
CA ILE A 134 -15.42 17.99 0.05
C ILE A 134 -14.01 18.06 0.66
N ALA A 135 -13.62 17.09 1.49
CA ALA A 135 -12.42 17.19 2.32
C ALA A 135 -11.10 17.19 1.52
N GLY A 136 -10.03 17.71 2.14
CA GLY A 136 -8.67 17.70 1.60
C GLY A 136 -7.90 16.42 1.95
N PRO A 137 -6.65 16.27 1.45
CA PRO A 137 -5.87 15.06 1.62
C PRO A 137 -5.68 14.64 3.07
N ARG A 138 -5.34 15.56 3.98
CA ARG A 138 -5.04 15.23 5.39
C ARG A 138 -6.24 14.63 6.10
N ALA A 139 -7.41 15.24 5.94
CA ALA A 139 -8.64 14.75 6.54
C ALA A 139 -9.13 13.44 5.89
N LEU A 140 -8.81 13.20 4.61
CA LEU A 140 -9.09 11.94 3.93
C LEU A 140 -8.12 10.82 4.30
N THR A 141 -6.84 11.13 4.57
CA THR A 141 -5.87 10.15 5.08
C THR A 141 -6.27 9.68 6.47
N ALA A 142 -6.71 10.59 7.35
CA ALA A 142 -7.30 10.24 8.63
C ALA A 142 -8.55 9.35 8.49
N LEU A 143 -9.40 9.60 7.48
CA LEU A 143 -10.57 8.78 7.18
C LEU A 143 -10.18 7.38 6.67
N ALA A 144 -9.16 7.26 5.82
CA ALA A 144 -8.68 5.97 5.30
C ALA A 144 -8.04 5.10 6.39
N ILE A 145 -7.29 5.71 7.32
CA ILE A 145 -6.74 5.06 8.53
C ILE A 145 -7.86 4.62 9.48
N ASN A 146 -9.00 5.33 9.50
CA ASN A 146 -10.11 5.00 10.40
C ASN A 146 -10.93 3.79 9.92
N HIS A 147 -10.46 2.59 10.27
CA HIS A 147 -11.15 1.33 9.97
C HIS A 147 -12.52 1.15 10.65
N SER A 148 -12.93 2.06 11.56
CA SER A 148 -14.29 2.07 12.15
C SER A 148 -15.29 2.93 11.37
N ALA A 149 -14.82 3.69 10.36
CA ALA A 149 -15.71 4.46 9.50
C ALA A 149 -16.43 3.52 8.51
N GLY A 150 -17.76 3.65 8.43
CA GLY A 150 -18.53 3.15 7.30
C GLY A 150 -18.18 3.98 6.07
N ILE A 151 -17.39 3.41 5.15
CA ILE A 151 -17.01 4.05 3.88
C ILE A 151 -17.52 3.17 2.73
N THR A 152 -18.27 3.76 1.78
CA THR A 152 -18.76 2.99 0.63
C THR A 152 -17.65 2.79 -0.41
N ILE A 153 -17.78 1.77 -1.26
CA ILE A 153 -16.87 1.57 -2.41
C ILE A 153 -16.84 2.80 -3.32
N GLY A 154 -18.00 3.44 -3.55
CA GLY A 154 -18.08 4.69 -4.31
C GLY A 154 -17.32 5.84 -3.66
N SER A 155 -17.41 5.97 -2.33
CA SER A 155 -16.65 6.95 -1.54
C SER A 155 -15.15 6.68 -1.64
N LEU A 156 -14.71 5.43 -1.49
CA LEU A 156 -13.29 5.05 -1.64
C LEU A 156 -12.75 5.35 -3.05
N LEU A 157 -13.52 5.06 -4.10
CA LEU A 157 -13.17 5.44 -5.47
C LEU A 157 -13.10 6.96 -5.65
N ARG A 158 -13.99 7.71 -5.00
CA ARG A 158 -14.00 9.19 -5.03
C ARG A 158 -12.80 9.82 -4.33
N LEU A 159 -12.30 9.22 -3.24
CA LEU A 159 -11.04 9.59 -2.61
C LEU A 159 -9.88 9.50 -3.63
N VAL A 160 -9.76 8.38 -4.34
CA VAL A 160 -8.72 8.16 -5.36
C VAL A 160 -8.92 9.05 -6.59
N GLU A 161 -10.16 9.32 -7.01
CA GLU A 161 -10.45 10.20 -8.14
C GLU A 161 -9.97 11.64 -7.88
N ARG A 162 -10.27 12.19 -6.69
CA ARG A 162 -9.94 13.58 -6.32
C ARG A 162 -8.48 13.76 -5.88
N HIS A 163 -7.94 12.80 -5.14
CA HIS A 163 -6.68 12.96 -4.40
C HIS A 163 -5.75 11.74 -4.49
N GLY A 164 -5.98 10.81 -5.42
CA GLY A 164 -5.15 9.60 -5.58
C GLY A 164 -3.68 9.84 -5.94
N ASP A 165 -3.31 11.09 -6.22
CA ASP A 165 -1.93 11.53 -6.45
C ASP A 165 -1.19 11.84 -5.15
N ASP A 166 -1.90 12.10 -4.04
CA ASP A 166 -1.33 12.25 -2.70
C ASP A 166 -0.77 10.90 -2.21
N ALA A 167 0.51 10.87 -1.81
CA ALA A 167 1.16 9.63 -1.39
C ALA A 167 0.65 9.11 -0.02
N PRO A 168 0.56 9.93 1.06
CA PRO A 168 0.02 9.50 2.34
C PRO A 168 -1.41 8.92 2.27
N LEU A 169 -2.31 9.53 1.50
CA LEU A 169 -3.66 9.01 1.29
C LEU A 169 -3.65 7.65 0.59
N ARG A 170 -2.80 7.51 -0.44
CA ARG A 170 -2.68 6.28 -1.23
C ARG A 170 -2.11 5.13 -0.41
N GLU A 171 -1.14 5.41 0.45
CA GLU A 171 -0.57 4.47 1.42
C GLU A 171 -1.62 4.03 2.46
N ALA A 172 -2.35 4.97 3.06
CA ALA A 172 -3.43 4.69 4.00
C ALA A 172 -4.60 3.89 3.38
N LEU A 173 -4.85 4.06 2.08
CA LEU A 173 -5.82 3.23 1.35
C LEU A 173 -5.26 1.82 1.07
N LEU A 174 -4.03 1.70 0.57
CA LEU A 174 -3.44 0.42 0.17
C LEU A 174 -3.16 -0.53 1.34
N THR A 175 -2.83 0.02 2.51
CA THR A 175 -2.64 -0.71 3.79
C THR A 175 -3.95 -1.17 4.43
N ARG A 176 -5.11 -0.67 3.98
CA ARG A 176 -6.42 -1.07 4.51
C ARG A 176 -6.71 -2.55 4.14
N PRO A 177 -6.96 -3.45 5.10
CA PRO A 177 -7.09 -4.89 4.81
C PRO A 177 -8.36 -5.21 4.01
N ASP A 178 -9.45 -4.48 4.27
CA ASP A 178 -10.74 -4.58 3.60
C ASP A 178 -10.87 -3.62 2.40
N LEU A 179 -9.76 -3.26 1.74
CA LEU A 179 -9.79 -2.46 0.51
C LEU A 179 -10.35 -3.27 -0.68
N PRO A 180 -11.45 -2.84 -1.33
CA PRO A 180 -11.99 -3.53 -2.51
C PRO A 180 -11.01 -3.55 -3.69
N LEU A 181 -11.06 -4.61 -4.49
CA LEU A 181 -10.14 -4.84 -5.61
C LEU A 181 -10.22 -3.73 -6.67
N GLU A 182 -11.41 -3.19 -6.91
CA GLU A 182 -11.64 -2.05 -7.80
C GLU A 182 -10.99 -0.75 -7.28
N VAL A 183 -10.84 -0.58 -5.96
CA VAL A 183 -10.14 0.58 -5.36
C VAL A 183 -8.63 0.35 -5.39
N ARG A 184 -8.16 -0.88 -5.13
CA ARG A 184 -6.73 -1.24 -5.26
C ARG A 184 -6.23 -1.01 -6.69
N GLN A 185 -7.06 -1.34 -7.69
CA GLN A 185 -6.84 -1.03 -9.10
C GLN A 185 -6.85 0.48 -9.39
N ALA A 186 -7.71 1.27 -8.76
CA ALA A 186 -7.73 2.73 -8.91
C ALA A 186 -6.44 3.38 -8.36
N CYS A 187 -5.96 2.95 -7.18
CA CYS A 187 -4.69 3.41 -6.63
C CYS A 187 -3.51 3.05 -7.55
N THR A 188 -3.51 1.82 -8.08
CA THR A 188 -2.50 1.29 -9.01
C THR A 188 -2.43 2.12 -10.30
N ASP A 189 -3.58 2.57 -10.82
CA ASP A 189 -3.68 3.49 -11.96
C ASP A 189 -2.86 4.76 -11.74
N ARG A 190 -3.11 5.44 -10.62
CA ARG A 190 -2.42 6.70 -10.25
C ARG A 190 -0.95 6.50 -9.92
N VAL A 191 -0.50 5.30 -9.55
CA VAL A 191 0.95 5.00 -9.43
C VAL A 191 1.56 4.87 -10.83
N ALA A 192 0.95 4.09 -11.72
CA ALA A 192 1.43 3.91 -13.08
C ALA A 192 1.43 5.22 -13.89
N GLU A 193 0.41 6.05 -13.75
CA GLU A 193 0.31 7.38 -14.37
C GLU A 193 1.38 8.34 -13.83
N ALA A 194 1.54 8.46 -12.50
CA ALA A 194 2.54 9.33 -11.90
C ALA A 194 3.99 8.91 -12.27
N MET A 195 4.27 7.61 -12.33
CA MET A 195 5.59 7.09 -12.72
C MET A 195 5.86 7.26 -14.22
N ALA A 196 4.85 7.09 -15.09
CA ALA A 196 4.96 7.41 -16.50
C ALA A 196 5.20 8.92 -16.73
N HIS A 197 4.47 9.79 -16.03
CA HIS A 197 4.66 11.24 -16.10
C HIS A 197 6.04 11.65 -15.60
N LEU A 198 6.52 11.08 -14.49
CA LEU A 198 7.88 11.31 -13.98
C LEU A 198 8.94 10.92 -15.02
N ALA A 199 8.82 9.76 -15.65
CA ALA A 199 9.79 9.31 -16.65
C ALA A 199 9.83 10.19 -17.92
N VAL A 200 8.72 10.84 -18.26
CA VAL A 200 8.67 11.83 -19.34
C VAL A 200 9.24 13.18 -18.89
N ALA A 201 8.91 13.63 -17.67
CA ALA A 201 9.41 14.89 -17.10
C ALA A 201 10.93 14.88 -16.85
N SER A 202 11.51 13.72 -16.49
CA SER A 202 12.97 13.50 -16.39
C SER A 202 13.66 13.36 -17.75
N GLY A 203 12.93 13.33 -18.86
CA GLY A 203 13.49 13.12 -20.21
C GLY A 203 13.92 11.67 -20.52
N TRP A 204 13.73 10.72 -19.61
CA TRP A 204 14.06 9.30 -19.82
C TRP A 204 13.22 8.65 -20.93
N LEU A 205 11.96 9.09 -21.11
CA LEU A 205 11.03 8.58 -22.12
C LEU A 205 10.37 9.73 -22.89
N THR A 206 10.09 9.51 -24.18
CA THR A 206 9.16 10.38 -24.93
C THR A 206 7.72 10.13 -24.45
N ALA A 207 6.82 11.11 -24.59
CA ALA A 207 5.43 10.99 -24.14
C ALA A 207 4.74 9.70 -24.60
N ALA A 208 4.83 9.37 -25.89
CA ALA A 208 4.27 8.15 -26.47
C ALA A 208 4.92 6.83 -25.97
N ARG A 209 6.14 6.89 -25.41
CA ARG A 209 6.76 5.75 -24.70
C ARG A 209 6.30 5.70 -23.23
N GLY A 210 6.16 6.85 -22.56
CA GLY A 210 5.61 6.96 -21.20
C GLY A 210 4.18 6.45 -21.11
N GLU A 211 3.27 6.92 -21.98
CA GLU A 211 1.89 6.44 -22.07
C GLU A 211 1.78 4.93 -22.31
N ARG A 212 2.72 4.37 -23.09
CA ARG A 212 2.77 2.92 -23.35
C ARG A 212 3.25 2.16 -22.11
N ALA A 213 4.35 2.61 -21.49
CA ALA A 213 4.91 1.99 -20.30
C ALA A 213 3.93 2.02 -19.12
N GLY A 214 3.24 3.15 -18.90
CA GLY A 214 2.19 3.26 -17.88
C GLY A 214 1.04 2.28 -18.12
N ARG A 215 0.58 2.14 -19.37
CA ARG A 215 -0.45 1.17 -19.76
C ARG A 215 -0.01 -0.28 -19.53
N GLU A 216 1.20 -0.63 -19.98
CA GLU A 216 1.74 -1.99 -19.88
C GLU A 216 2.01 -2.40 -18.42
N ALA A 217 2.57 -1.49 -17.61
CA ALA A 217 2.70 -1.67 -16.16
C ALA A 217 1.33 -1.83 -15.48
N ARG A 218 0.36 -0.99 -15.83
CA ARG A 218 -1.01 -1.06 -15.31
C ARG A 218 -1.72 -2.36 -15.67
N GLU A 219 -1.57 -2.86 -16.89
CA GLU A 219 -2.11 -4.15 -17.32
C GLU A 219 -1.45 -5.33 -16.59
N ARG A 220 -0.12 -5.29 -16.41
CA ARG A 220 0.64 -6.25 -15.59
C ARG A 220 0.13 -6.28 -14.14
N SER A 221 0.04 -5.12 -13.48
CA SER A 221 -0.47 -5.01 -12.11
C SER A 221 -1.93 -5.42 -11.99
N THR A 222 -2.77 -5.17 -13.01
CA THR A 222 -4.18 -5.60 -13.00
C THR A 222 -4.30 -7.12 -12.85
N LEU A 223 -3.51 -7.89 -13.61
CA LEU A 223 -3.52 -9.36 -13.58
C LEU A 223 -2.89 -9.93 -12.30
N SER A 224 -1.87 -9.24 -11.77
CA SER A 224 -1.26 -9.59 -10.47
C SER A 224 -2.23 -9.36 -9.31
N LEU A 225 -2.92 -8.21 -9.27
CA LEU A 225 -3.95 -7.93 -8.27
C LEU A 225 -5.16 -8.87 -8.35
N SER A 226 -5.50 -9.38 -9.55
CA SER A 226 -6.58 -10.35 -9.72
C SER A 226 -6.16 -11.80 -9.44
N ALA A 227 -4.90 -12.09 -9.10
CA ALA A 227 -4.44 -13.44 -8.77
C ALA A 227 -5.03 -13.89 -7.41
N GLY A 228 -5.76 -15.00 -7.42
CA GLY A 228 -6.44 -15.54 -6.23
C GLY A 228 -7.68 -14.77 -5.78
N ALA A 229 -8.14 -13.76 -6.53
CA ALA A 229 -9.36 -13.02 -6.24
C ALA A 229 -10.62 -13.89 -6.40
N SER A 230 -11.68 -13.62 -5.63
CA SER A 230 -12.94 -14.37 -5.73
C SER A 230 -13.66 -14.08 -7.06
N PRO A 231 -14.53 -14.98 -7.57
CA PRO A 231 -15.35 -14.71 -8.76
C PRO A 231 -16.19 -13.44 -8.65
N GLN A 232 -16.64 -13.09 -7.44
CA GLN A 232 -17.38 -11.86 -7.15
C GLN A 232 -16.49 -10.62 -7.27
N ASP A 233 -15.24 -10.68 -6.79
CA ASP A 233 -14.27 -9.59 -6.90
C ASP A 233 -13.77 -9.41 -8.32
N LEU A 234 -13.53 -10.51 -9.05
CA LEU A 234 -13.25 -10.49 -10.49
C LEU A 234 -14.38 -9.83 -11.27
N GLY A 235 -15.64 -10.16 -10.97
CA GLY A 235 -16.80 -9.51 -11.58
C GLY A 235 -16.86 -8.00 -11.32
N ARG A 236 -16.58 -7.57 -10.07
CA ARG A 236 -16.50 -6.14 -9.71
C ARG A 236 -15.35 -5.43 -10.41
N LEU A 237 -14.16 -6.03 -10.45
CA LEU A 237 -12.99 -5.51 -11.15
C LEU A 237 -13.24 -5.37 -12.65
N VAL A 238 -13.77 -6.40 -13.31
CA VAL A 238 -14.07 -6.37 -14.76
C VAL A 238 -15.10 -5.28 -15.08
N ALA A 239 -16.16 -5.16 -14.29
CA ALA A 239 -17.15 -4.09 -14.46
C ALA A 239 -16.55 -2.68 -14.24
N TYR A 240 -15.63 -2.52 -13.29
CA TYR A 240 -14.87 -1.28 -13.08
C TYR A 240 -13.96 -0.98 -14.29
N LEU A 241 -13.16 -1.95 -14.74
CA LEU A 241 -12.27 -1.80 -15.89
C LEU A 241 -13.04 -1.42 -17.16
N ARG A 242 -14.21 -2.01 -17.40
CA ARG A 242 -15.07 -1.68 -18.54
C ARG A 242 -15.62 -0.26 -18.46
N ARG A 243 -16.16 0.15 -17.30
CA ARG A 243 -16.71 1.51 -17.09
C ARG A 243 -15.68 2.61 -17.34
N ASN A 244 -14.43 2.36 -17.01
CA ASN A 244 -13.33 3.32 -17.19
C ASN A 244 -12.59 3.19 -18.54
N GLY A 245 -13.02 2.29 -19.44
CA GLY A 245 -12.35 2.09 -20.75
C GLY A 245 -10.98 1.40 -20.67
N GLN A 246 -10.70 0.71 -19.57
CA GLN A 246 -9.44 0.05 -19.26
C GLN A 246 -9.44 -1.43 -19.70
N LEU A 247 -10.63 -2.06 -19.69
CA LEU A 247 -10.83 -3.41 -20.24
C LEU A 247 -10.67 -3.38 -21.76
N ASN A 248 -9.60 -3.99 -22.26
CA ASN A 248 -9.24 -3.94 -23.66
C ASN A 248 -8.72 -5.30 -24.17
N ALA A 249 -8.69 -5.49 -25.49
CA ALA A 249 -8.31 -6.76 -26.10
C ALA A 249 -6.87 -7.20 -25.82
N GLY A 250 -5.94 -6.25 -25.62
CA GLY A 250 -4.56 -6.51 -25.21
C GLY A 250 -4.48 -7.07 -23.80
N LEU A 251 -5.22 -6.50 -22.84
CA LEU A 251 -5.32 -7.02 -21.47
C LEU A 251 -5.94 -8.43 -21.41
N ILE A 252 -6.94 -8.72 -22.23
CA ILE A 252 -7.56 -10.07 -22.27
C ILE A 252 -6.63 -11.09 -22.95
N LEU A 253 -5.92 -10.69 -24.02
CA LEU A 253 -4.87 -11.52 -24.61
C LEU A 253 -3.75 -11.79 -23.61
N ARG A 254 -3.30 -10.76 -22.88
CA ARG A 254 -2.30 -10.87 -21.80
C ARG A 254 -2.76 -11.83 -20.71
N ALA A 255 -4.02 -11.74 -20.27
CA ALA A 255 -4.60 -12.66 -19.29
C ALA A 255 -4.50 -14.12 -19.75
N ILE A 256 -4.82 -14.40 -21.01
CA ILE A 256 -4.69 -15.76 -21.57
C ILE A 256 -3.22 -16.17 -21.69
N LEU A 257 -2.32 -15.31 -22.17
CA LEU A 257 -0.89 -15.59 -22.30
C LEU A 257 -0.18 -15.79 -20.93
N SER A 258 -0.75 -15.25 -19.85
CA SER A 258 -0.38 -15.51 -18.45
C SER A 258 -1.17 -16.67 -17.81
N ALA A 259 -1.98 -17.40 -18.58
CA ALA A 259 -2.90 -18.45 -18.13
C ALA A 259 -3.85 -18.03 -16.98
N HIS A 260 -4.12 -16.73 -16.82
CA HIS A 260 -5.08 -16.16 -15.87
C HIS A 260 -6.52 -16.30 -16.40
N MET A 261 -6.92 -17.55 -16.58
CA MET A 261 -8.20 -17.94 -17.17
C MET A 261 -9.42 -17.38 -16.41
N PRO A 262 -9.47 -17.33 -15.06
CA PRO A 262 -10.60 -16.74 -14.35
C PRO A 262 -10.85 -15.27 -14.70
N PHE A 263 -9.79 -14.48 -14.90
CA PHE A 263 -9.92 -13.10 -15.39
C PHE A 263 -10.42 -13.07 -16.84
N ALA A 264 -9.82 -13.86 -17.73
CA ALA A 264 -10.18 -13.89 -19.15
C ALA A 264 -11.63 -14.37 -19.39
N GLU A 265 -12.07 -15.40 -18.67
CA GLU A 265 -13.45 -15.91 -18.69
C GLU A 265 -14.44 -14.87 -18.18
N THR A 266 -14.13 -14.19 -17.07
CA THR A 266 -14.99 -13.12 -16.52
C THR A 266 -15.09 -11.92 -17.46
N ALA A 267 -13.97 -11.51 -18.07
CA ALA A 267 -13.92 -10.44 -19.07
C ALA A 267 -14.74 -10.79 -20.33
N LEU A 268 -14.60 -12.01 -20.85
CA LEU A 268 -15.35 -12.47 -22.01
C LEU A 268 -16.85 -12.70 -21.71
N ALA A 269 -17.21 -13.09 -20.48
CA ALA A 269 -18.59 -13.20 -20.03
C ALA A 269 -19.30 -11.84 -19.97
N ASP A 270 -18.64 -10.83 -19.39
CA ASP A 270 -19.16 -9.47 -19.31
C ASP A 270 -19.25 -8.80 -20.69
N LEU A 271 -18.22 -8.93 -21.53
CA LEU A 271 -18.23 -8.35 -22.89
C LEU A 271 -19.23 -9.04 -23.84
N ALA A 272 -19.36 -10.37 -23.78
CA ALA A 272 -20.26 -11.11 -24.65
C ALA A 272 -21.70 -11.20 -24.12
N ASP A 273 -21.99 -10.76 -22.89
CA ASP A 273 -23.27 -11.01 -22.20
C ASP A 273 -23.62 -12.51 -22.23
N LEU A 274 -22.81 -13.33 -21.56
CA LEU A 274 -22.98 -14.78 -21.49
C LEU A 274 -22.64 -15.30 -20.07
N PRO A 275 -23.29 -16.39 -19.60
CA PRO A 275 -22.94 -17.00 -18.31
C PRO A 275 -21.48 -17.47 -18.27
N PRO A 276 -20.70 -17.20 -17.19
CA PRO A 276 -19.29 -17.57 -17.12
C PRO A 276 -18.99 -19.04 -17.42
N ALA A 277 -19.81 -19.98 -16.90
CA ALA A 277 -19.66 -21.40 -17.18
C ALA A 277 -19.77 -21.76 -18.68
N ARG A 278 -20.53 -20.99 -19.46
CA ARG A 278 -20.62 -21.16 -20.93
C ARG A 278 -19.38 -20.62 -21.63
N VAL A 279 -18.82 -19.51 -21.14
CA VAL A 279 -17.57 -18.93 -21.66
C VAL A 279 -16.39 -19.85 -21.36
N ALA A 280 -16.29 -20.36 -20.13
CA ALA A 280 -15.31 -21.38 -19.74
C ALA A 280 -15.39 -22.60 -20.67
N GLY A 281 -16.59 -23.16 -20.89
CA GLY A 281 -16.81 -24.24 -21.85
C GLY A 281 -16.28 -23.92 -23.26
N LEU A 282 -16.64 -22.75 -23.81
CA LEU A 282 -16.19 -22.30 -25.14
C LEU A 282 -14.67 -22.02 -25.24
N MET A 283 -13.97 -21.83 -24.12
CA MET A 283 -12.50 -21.69 -24.08
C MET A 283 -11.81 -23.05 -23.89
N HIS A 284 -12.41 -23.97 -23.13
CA HIS A 284 -11.93 -25.35 -22.97
C HIS A 284 -12.18 -26.20 -24.24
N GLU A 285 -13.27 -25.95 -24.98
CA GLU A 285 -13.61 -26.66 -26.21
C GLU A 285 -12.60 -26.39 -27.34
N GLY A 286 -12.03 -27.45 -27.91
CA GLY A 286 -11.09 -27.37 -29.04
C GLY A 286 -11.66 -26.79 -30.35
N SER A 287 -12.94 -26.42 -30.37
CA SER A 287 -13.62 -25.87 -31.55
C SER A 287 -13.26 -24.40 -31.79
N SER A 288 -12.28 -24.17 -32.66
CA SER A 288 -11.91 -22.83 -33.16
C SER A 288 -13.12 -22.04 -33.65
N ALA A 289 -14.09 -22.69 -34.32
CA ALA A 289 -15.31 -22.04 -34.79
C ALA A 289 -16.24 -21.55 -33.66
N ALA A 290 -16.33 -22.29 -32.55
CA ALA A 290 -17.13 -21.90 -31.39
C ALA A 290 -16.46 -20.71 -30.65
N TYR A 291 -15.15 -20.76 -30.45
CA TYR A 291 -14.39 -19.65 -29.90
C TYR A 291 -14.43 -18.40 -30.80
N ALA A 292 -14.33 -18.55 -32.12
CA ALA A 292 -14.46 -17.45 -33.08
C ALA A 292 -15.86 -16.80 -33.12
N ALA A 293 -16.90 -17.50 -32.65
CA ALA A 293 -18.21 -16.90 -32.41
C ALA A 293 -18.24 -16.07 -31.12
N LEU A 294 -17.64 -16.58 -30.03
CA LEU A 294 -17.48 -15.86 -28.76
C LEU A 294 -16.64 -14.58 -28.94
N HIS A 295 -15.47 -14.68 -29.57
CA HIS A 295 -14.55 -13.57 -29.82
C HIS A 295 -15.22 -12.41 -30.58
N ARG A 296 -16.01 -12.73 -31.63
CA ARG A 296 -16.79 -11.73 -32.37
C ARG A 296 -17.94 -11.14 -31.53
N ARG A 297 -18.62 -11.96 -30.72
CA ARG A 297 -19.70 -11.50 -29.83
C ARG A 297 -19.19 -10.60 -28.70
N ALA A 298 -17.95 -10.81 -28.22
CA ALA A 298 -17.25 -9.95 -27.27
C ALA A 298 -16.67 -8.65 -27.90
N GLY A 299 -16.87 -8.41 -29.20
CA GLY A 299 -16.41 -7.21 -29.88
C GLY A 299 -14.88 -7.12 -30.11
N LEU A 300 -14.15 -8.23 -30.02
CA LEU A 300 -12.70 -8.23 -30.11
C LEU A 300 -12.20 -8.10 -31.59
N PRO A 301 -11.13 -7.32 -31.86
CA PRO A 301 -10.56 -7.13 -33.20
C PRO A 301 -10.17 -8.45 -33.88
N SER A 302 -10.67 -8.72 -35.08
CA SER A 302 -10.51 -10.00 -35.79
C SER A 302 -9.06 -10.42 -36.02
N GLN A 303 -8.14 -9.45 -36.10
CA GLN A 303 -6.70 -9.65 -36.26
C GLN A 303 -6.07 -10.41 -35.08
N LEU A 304 -6.69 -10.36 -33.88
CA LEU A 304 -6.20 -11.05 -32.69
C LEU A 304 -6.65 -12.52 -32.61
N LEU A 305 -7.69 -12.92 -33.37
CA LEU A 305 -8.26 -14.27 -33.28
C LEU A 305 -7.24 -15.41 -33.45
N PRO A 306 -6.22 -15.34 -34.35
CA PRO A 306 -5.18 -16.35 -34.44
C PRO A 306 -4.35 -16.45 -33.16
N ALA A 307 -3.91 -15.33 -32.59
CA ALA A 307 -3.15 -15.28 -31.33
C ALA A 307 -3.93 -15.91 -30.18
N PHE A 308 -5.18 -15.50 -29.99
CA PHE A 308 -6.07 -16.06 -28.95
C PHE A 308 -6.28 -17.57 -29.14
N THR A 309 -6.54 -18.03 -30.37
CA THR A 309 -6.80 -19.45 -30.65
C THR A 309 -5.56 -20.32 -30.45
N ALA A 310 -4.38 -19.84 -30.86
CA ALA A 310 -3.12 -20.55 -30.69
C ALA A 310 -2.70 -20.62 -29.22
N ALA A 311 -2.83 -19.52 -28.47
CA ALA A 311 -2.60 -19.49 -27.03
C ALA A 311 -3.53 -20.47 -26.30
N LEU A 312 -4.84 -20.45 -26.59
CA LEU A 312 -5.79 -21.41 -26.01
C LEU A 312 -5.49 -22.87 -26.38
N SER A 313 -4.88 -23.16 -27.55
CA SER A 313 -4.37 -24.51 -27.83
C SER A 313 -3.21 -24.88 -26.92
N ALA A 314 -2.18 -24.03 -26.84
CA ALA A 314 -1.01 -24.25 -25.99
C ALA A 314 -1.39 -24.46 -24.52
N TRP A 315 -2.29 -23.65 -23.98
CA TRP A 315 -2.81 -23.79 -22.62
C TRP A 315 -3.55 -25.12 -22.38
N ARG A 316 -4.40 -25.56 -23.32
CA ARG A 316 -5.11 -26.86 -23.23
C ARG A 316 -4.23 -28.08 -23.44
N GLU A 317 -3.04 -27.90 -24.01
CA GLU A 317 -2.03 -28.95 -24.12
C GLU A 317 -1.18 -29.01 -22.85
N ALA A 318 -0.74 -27.87 -22.32
CA ALA A 318 -0.04 -27.78 -21.02
C ALA A 318 -0.90 -28.34 -19.87
N GLY A 319 -2.20 -27.99 -19.82
CA GLY A 319 -3.15 -28.49 -18.83
C GLY A 319 -3.44 -30.01 -18.87
N ARG A 320 -2.71 -30.79 -19.68
CA ARG A 320 -2.79 -32.27 -19.73
C ARG A 320 -1.56 -32.97 -19.14
N GLY A 321 -0.55 -32.25 -18.68
CA GLY A 321 0.66 -32.83 -18.11
C GLY A 321 1.40 -31.88 -17.17
N GLU A 322 1.24 -32.13 -15.87
CA GLU A 322 1.94 -31.51 -14.73
C GLU A 322 1.70 -30.00 -14.53
N GLY A 323 1.70 -29.59 -13.26
CA GLY A 323 1.16 -28.29 -12.85
C GLY A 323 2.16 -27.14 -12.97
N THR A 324 1.91 -26.20 -13.87
CA THR A 324 2.59 -24.89 -13.86
C THR A 324 2.08 -24.02 -12.71
N ALA A 325 2.98 -23.58 -11.84
CA ALA A 325 2.69 -22.61 -10.79
C ALA A 325 2.53 -21.20 -11.41
N HIS A 326 1.29 -20.73 -11.53
CA HIS A 326 0.99 -19.48 -12.23
C HIS A 326 1.07 -18.26 -11.30
N GLY A 327 2.22 -17.57 -11.33
CA GLY A 327 2.26 -16.13 -11.08
C GLY A 327 1.66 -15.34 -12.27
N ALA A 328 1.65 -14.01 -12.20
CA ALA A 328 1.18 -13.14 -13.29
C ALA A 328 2.18 -12.99 -14.48
N ALA A 329 3.18 -13.87 -14.54
CA ALA A 329 4.19 -13.93 -15.59
C ALA A 329 3.58 -14.38 -16.93
N LEU A 330 4.30 -14.16 -18.03
CA LEU A 330 3.86 -14.51 -19.38
C LEU A 330 4.49 -15.83 -19.85
N SER A 331 3.70 -16.71 -20.47
CA SER A 331 4.17 -18.01 -20.96
C SER A 331 4.81 -17.91 -22.36
N CYS A 332 6.12 -18.14 -22.44
CA CYS A 332 6.86 -18.12 -23.71
C CYS A 332 6.24 -19.04 -24.77
N LEU A 333 5.92 -20.29 -24.40
CA LEU A 333 5.28 -21.27 -25.30
C LEU A 333 3.96 -20.75 -25.89
N MET A 334 3.18 -19.99 -25.12
CA MET A 334 1.90 -19.44 -25.58
C MET A 334 2.12 -18.23 -26.50
N ILE A 335 3.15 -17.42 -26.22
CA ILE A 335 3.55 -16.28 -27.06
C ILE A 335 4.14 -16.76 -28.40
N GLU A 336 5.08 -17.71 -28.38
CA GLU A 336 5.71 -18.30 -29.56
C GLU A 336 4.65 -18.80 -30.56
N ARG A 337 3.68 -19.61 -30.08
CA ARG A 337 2.59 -20.09 -30.94
C ARG A 337 1.64 -18.99 -31.39
N ALA A 338 1.40 -17.97 -30.56
CA ALA A 338 0.60 -16.81 -30.96
C ALA A 338 1.29 -16.00 -32.07
N ILE A 339 2.62 -15.86 -32.03
CA ILE A 339 3.42 -15.24 -33.09
C ILE A 339 3.30 -16.06 -34.38
N SER A 340 3.64 -17.36 -34.34
CA SER A 340 3.57 -18.24 -35.54
C SER A 340 2.18 -18.31 -36.16
N ALA A 341 1.10 -18.20 -35.37
CA ALA A 341 -0.25 -18.12 -35.90
C ALA A 341 -0.54 -16.79 -36.62
N CYS A 342 0.03 -15.68 -36.14
CA CYS A 342 -0.16 -14.35 -36.72
C CYS A 342 0.72 -14.08 -37.94
N GLU A 343 1.79 -14.84 -38.17
CA GLU A 343 2.59 -14.81 -39.41
C GLU A 343 1.75 -15.17 -40.66
N THR A 344 0.61 -15.84 -40.49
CA THR A 344 -0.31 -16.19 -41.58
C THR A 344 -1.27 -15.06 -41.99
N LEU A 345 -1.28 -13.93 -41.27
CA LEU A 345 -2.16 -12.79 -41.55
C LEU A 345 -1.62 -11.89 -42.68
N PRO A 346 -2.49 -11.11 -43.36
CA PRO A 346 -2.05 -10.04 -44.24
C PRO A 346 -1.14 -9.05 -43.50
N PHE A 347 -0.04 -8.62 -44.13
CA PHE A 347 1.01 -7.79 -43.50
C PHE A 347 0.47 -6.57 -42.72
N THR A 348 -0.50 -5.85 -43.31
CA THR A 348 -1.14 -4.67 -42.71
C THR A 348 -1.99 -4.97 -41.47
N GLU A 349 -2.49 -6.20 -41.33
CA GLU A 349 -3.22 -6.67 -40.15
C GLU A 349 -2.27 -7.29 -39.12
N ALA A 350 -1.23 -8.00 -39.59
CA ALA A 350 -0.23 -8.65 -38.76
C ALA A 350 0.64 -7.65 -37.97
N GLN A 351 1.04 -6.52 -38.58
CA GLN A 351 2.06 -5.62 -38.03
C GLN A 351 1.76 -5.16 -36.60
N GLY A 352 0.52 -4.74 -36.31
CA GLY A 352 0.13 -4.28 -34.97
C GLY A 352 0.07 -5.41 -33.91
N VAL A 353 -0.30 -6.62 -34.34
CA VAL A 353 -0.43 -7.80 -33.47
C VAL A 353 0.93 -8.41 -33.17
N LEU A 354 1.78 -8.60 -34.18
CA LEU A 354 3.15 -9.07 -34.01
C LEU A 354 3.97 -8.08 -33.16
N ALA A 355 3.80 -6.77 -33.37
CA ALA A 355 4.44 -5.75 -32.53
C ALA A 355 3.93 -5.75 -31.08
N LEU A 356 2.74 -6.27 -30.77
CA LEU A 356 2.26 -6.50 -29.40
C LEU A 356 2.88 -7.78 -28.81
N LEU A 357 2.81 -8.88 -29.55
CA LEU A 357 3.33 -10.18 -29.11
C LEU A 357 4.84 -10.16 -28.86
N ALA A 358 5.62 -9.50 -29.71
CA ALA A 358 7.06 -9.31 -29.52
C ALA A 358 7.42 -8.46 -28.27
N ARG A 359 6.49 -7.61 -27.79
CA ARG A 359 6.67 -6.91 -26.50
C ARG A 359 6.38 -7.82 -25.32
N PHE A 360 5.37 -8.69 -25.42
CA PHE A 360 5.11 -9.73 -24.42
C PHE A 360 6.23 -10.78 -24.37
N GLU A 361 6.80 -11.17 -25.51
CA GLU A 361 8.00 -12.01 -25.61
C GLU A 361 9.20 -11.38 -24.90
N ALA A 362 9.50 -10.12 -25.23
CA ALA A 362 10.57 -9.36 -24.59
C ALA A 362 10.33 -9.06 -23.10
N GLU A 363 9.08 -9.08 -22.62
CA GLU A 363 8.75 -9.02 -21.20
C GLU A 363 8.99 -10.38 -20.52
N ALA A 364 8.44 -11.47 -21.07
CA ALA A 364 8.60 -12.82 -20.55
C ALA A 364 10.09 -13.21 -20.42
N ALA A 365 10.91 -12.90 -21.43
CA ALA A 365 12.34 -13.13 -21.41
C ALA A 365 13.08 -12.33 -20.31
N ARG A 366 12.63 -11.11 -19.99
CA ARG A 366 13.19 -10.30 -18.89
C ARG A 366 12.76 -10.82 -17.53
N GLU A 367 11.53 -11.29 -17.40
CA GLU A 367 10.98 -11.86 -16.17
C GLU A 367 11.70 -13.17 -15.81
N ALA A 368 11.78 -14.11 -16.76
CA ALA A 368 12.56 -15.34 -16.60
C ALA A 368 14.05 -15.08 -16.27
N ALA A 369 14.68 -14.05 -16.87
CA ALA A 369 16.05 -13.66 -16.56
C ALA A 369 16.21 -13.05 -15.15
N ARG A 370 15.20 -12.33 -14.65
CA ARG A 370 15.17 -11.82 -13.26
C ARG A 370 15.02 -12.97 -12.27
N ASP A 371 14.10 -13.90 -12.53
CA ASP A 371 13.83 -15.01 -11.61
C ASP A 371 14.99 -16.02 -11.56
N ALA A 372 15.59 -16.36 -12.70
CA ALA A 372 16.84 -17.13 -12.73
C ALA A 372 18.02 -16.40 -12.05
N THR A 373 17.99 -15.07 -11.95
CA THR A 373 18.98 -14.30 -11.18
C THR A 373 18.67 -14.36 -9.68
N ARG A 374 17.40 -14.17 -9.28
CA ARG A 374 16.92 -14.30 -7.90
C ARG A 374 17.24 -15.67 -7.32
N GLU A 375 16.92 -16.73 -8.04
CA GLU A 375 17.21 -18.12 -7.67
C GLU A 375 18.71 -18.34 -7.44
N ARG A 376 19.56 -17.90 -8.37
CA ARG A 376 21.03 -17.97 -8.20
C ARG A 376 21.53 -17.18 -7.00
N THR A 377 20.99 -15.99 -6.73
CA THR A 377 21.36 -15.22 -5.53
C THR A 377 20.91 -15.88 -4.23
N ARG A 378 19.72 -16.51 -4.23
CA ARG A 378 19.18 -17.27 -3.10
C ARG A 378 20.03 -18.51 -2.82
N ALA A 379 20.27 -19.34 -3.84
CA ALA A 379 21.13 -20.52 -3.72
C ALA A 379 22.54 -20.16 -3.25
N ARG A 380 23.11 -19.05 -3.74
CA ARG A 380 24.42 -18.55 -3.26
C ARG A 380 24.40 -18.09 -1.80
N ALA A 381 23.31 -17.46 -1.35
CA ALA A 381 23.16 -17.07 0.06
C ALA A 381 22.96 -18.28 0.98
N GLU A 382 22.20 -19.28 0.52
CA GLU A 382 22.01 -20.57 1.21
C GLU A 382 23.33 -21.34 1.29
N HIS A 383 24.13 -21.39 0.22
CA HIS A 383 25.48 -21.97 0.22
C HIS A 383 26.43 -21.24 1.18
N ALA A 384 26.51 -19.90 1.13
CA ALA A 384 27.36 -19.13 2.04
C ALA A 384 26.93 -19.29 3.52
N GLY A 385 25.62 -19.40 3.78
CA GLY A 385 25.08 -19.72 5.09
C GLY A 385 25.40 -21.13 5.57
N LEU A 386 25.53 -22.10 4.66
CA LEU A 386 25.99 -23.46 4.96
C LEU A 386 27.50 -23.50 5.21
N GLU A 387 28.31 -22.83 4.39
CA GLU A 387 29.77 -22.71 4.57
C GLU A 387 30.10 -22.10 5.95
N HIS A 388 29.47 -20.98 6.30
CA HIS A 388 29.68 -20.36 7.62
C HIS A 388 29.21 -21.26 8.79
N ARG A 389 28.19 -22.09 8.59
CA ARG A 389 27.73 -23.09 9.58
C ARG A 389 28.64 -24.32 9.69
N VAL A 390 29.44 -24.63 8.66
CA VAL A 390 30.48 -25.66 8.71
C VAL A 390 31.73 -25.10 9.40
N GLU A 391 32.13 -23.86 9.12
CA GLU A 391 33.27 -23.19 9.79
C GLU A 391 33.03 -22.91 11.28
N THR A 392 31.78 -22.71 11.70
CA THR A 392 31.39 -22.46 13.11
C THR A 392 30.98 -23.71 13.88
N ALA A 393 31.01 -24.90 13.25
CA ALA A 393 30.75 -26.16 13.94
C ALA A 393 31.92 -26.52 14.89
N PRO A 394 31.68 -26.83 16.18
CA PRO A 394 32.75 -27.20 17.09
C PRO A 394 33.40 -28.54 16.68
N SER A 395 34.73 -28.55 16.58
CA SER A 395 35.53 -29.72 16.22
C SER A 395 35.39 -30.85 17.24
N ALA A 396 34.49 -31.79 16.96
CA ALA A 396 34.10 -32.85 17.90
C ALA A 396 33.95 -34.25 17.24
N PHE A 397 34.75 -34.56 16.23
CA PHE A 397 35.00 -35.96 15.80
C PHE A 397 36.36 -36.09 15.09
N ALA A 398 37.42 -36.38 15.85
CA ALA A 398 38.77 -36.55 15.32
C ALA A 398 39.64 -37.54 16.14
N GLU A 399 39.05 -38.60 16.71
CA GLU A 399 39.83 -39.57 17.48
C GLU A 399 39.28 -41.01 17.36
N THR A 400 39.78 -41.78 16.39
CA THR A 400 39.90 -43.27 16.36
C THR A 400 40.55 -43.73 15.05
N ALA A 401 41.86 -43.48 14.89
CA ALA A 401 42.62 -43.87 13.69
C ALA A 401 44.05 -44.34 14.02
N THR A 402 44.14 -45.44 14.77
CA THR A 402 45.31 -46.33 14.82
C THR A 402 44.87 -47.71 14.27
N GLU A 403 45.66 -48.46 13.50
CA GLU A 403 47.12 -48.53 13.52
C GLU A 403 47.75 -49.01 12.17
N ALA A 404 48.98 -48.55 11.91
CA ALA A 404 50.08 -49.27 11.23
C ALA A 404 50.10 -49.62 9.70
N LYS A 405 51.32 -49.44 9.14
CA LYS A 405 51.96 -50.12 7.96
C LYS A 405 51.57 -49.73 6.52
N SER A 406 52.42 -48.89 5.90
CA SER A 406 52.78 -48.99 4.47
C SER A 406 53.66 -50.22 4.20
N PRO A 407 53.78 -50.70 2.93
CA PRO A 407 55.06 -50.44 2.22
C PRO A 407 55.01 -50.37 0.66
N LYS A 408 55.74 -49.37 0.12
CA LYS A 408 56.68 -49.39 -1.04
C LYS A 408 56.23 -49.71 -2.50
N GLN A 409 56.90 -48.97 -3.42
CA GLN A 409 57.22 -49.26 -4.84
C GLN A 409 56.05 -49.25 -5.84
N SER A 410 56.18 -48.85 -7.12
CA SER A 410 57.29 -48.30 -7.95
C SER A 410 56.66 -47.40 -9.04
N ALA A 411 57.12 -46.18 -9.34
CA ALA A 411 58.30 -45.79 -10.14
C ALA A 411 58.25 -46.20 -11.63
N ASP A 412 57.93 -45.23 -12.51
CA ASP A 412 58.54 -44.95 -13.83
C ASP A 412 58.01 -43.56 -14.31
N LEU A 413 58.87 -42.60 -14.68
CA LEU A 413 59.27 -42.20 -16.05
C LEU A 413 58.08 -41.69 -16.91
N ASP A 414 58.08 -40.51 -17.54
CA ASP A 414 59.10 -39.46 -17.80
C ASP A 414 58.31 -38.17 -18.32
N ARG A 415 58.81 -36.99 -18.75
CA ARG A 415 60.14 -36.44 -19.09
C ARG A 415 60.16 -34.88 -19.14
N GLN A 416 61.36 -34.30 -18.94
CA GLN A 416 61.88 -32.99 -19.40
C GLN A 416 61.32 -31.62 -18.92
N SER A 417 62.21 -30.87 -18.27
CA SER A 417 62.19 -29.40 -18.07
C SER A 417 62.89 -28.65 -19.23
N PRO A 418 63.09 -27.31 -19.12
CA PRO A 418 64.41 -26.85 -18.69
C PRO A 418 64.37 -25.80 -17.55
N ALA A 419 65.54 -25.45 -16.99
CA ALA A 419 65.69 -24.59 -15.82
C ALA A 419 67.01 -23.79 -15.83
N LEU A 420 67.28 -23.08 -14.71
CA LEU A 420 68.54 -22.44 -14.26
C LEU A 420 68.76 -20.94 -14.62
N PRO A 421 69.54 -20.16 -13.83
CA PRO A 421 70.01 -20.34 -12.44
C PRO A 421 69.69 -19.09 -11.53
N PRO A 422 70.08 -19.06 -10.23
CA PRO A 422 69.62 -18.05 -9.28
C PRO A 422 70.63 -16.93 -8.96
N ALA A 423 70.16 -15.87 -8.30
CA ALA A 423 70.96 -14.92 -7.54
C ALA A 423 70.20 -14.50 -6.26
N ALA A 424 70.90 -14.34 -5.14
CA ALA A 424 70.36 -13.84 -3.88
C ALA A 424 70.75 -12.37 -3.66
N ILE A 425 69.94 -11.63 -2.88
CA ILE A 425 70.27 -10.37 -2.20
C ILE A 425 69.27 -10.20 -1.04
N GLU A 426 69.69 -9.59 0.07
CA GLU A 426 68.93 -9.59 1.33
C GLU A 426 67.76 -8.59 1.38
N LEU A 427 66.81 -8.86 2.29
CA LEU A 427 65.80 -7.90 2.75
C LEU A 427 66.39 -7.05 3.89
N PRO A 428 66.44 -5.70 3.77
CA PRO A 428 66.91 -4.84 4.85
C PRO A 428 65.86 -4.65 5.95
N GLU A 429 66.27 -4.70 7.21
CA GLU A 429 65.42 -4.37 8.36
C GLU A 429 65.12 -2.86 8.46
N ALA A 430 63.99 -2.52 9.10
CA ALA A 430 63.46 -1.16 9.12
C ALA A 430 64.20 -0.24 10.10
N THR A 431 64.52 0.98 9.65
CA THR A 431 64.92 2.11 10.52
C THR A 431 63.73 3.07 10.69
N PRO A 432 63.35 3.47 11.93
CA PRO A 432 62.10 4.21 12.15
C PRO A 432 62.19 5.68 11.74
N ILE A 433 61.25 6.13 10.90
CA ILE A 433 61.07 7.55 10.56
C ILE A 433 60.14 8.19 11.60
N PRO A 434 60.51 9.30 12.26
CA PRO A 434 59.71 9.90 13.32
C PRO A 434 58.48 10.64 12.78
N LEU A 435 57.28 10.17 13.15
CA LEU A 435 56.03 10.87 12.91
C LEU A 435 55.96 12.17 13.72
N LYS A 436 55.86 13.32 13.05
CA LYS A 436 55.46 14.58 13.69
C LYS A 436 53.96 14.51 14.01
N PRO A 437 53.52 14.91 15.23
CA PRO A 437 52.10 14.99 15.54
C PRO A 437 51.49 16.22 14.86
N THR A 438 50.52 15.99 13.96
CA THR A 438 49.56 17.01 13.50
C THR A 438 48.23 16.82 14.23
N PRO A 439 47.50 17.90 14.53
CA PRO A 439 46.37 17.84 15.45
C PRO A 439 45.15 17.13 14.85
N ARG A 440 44.46 16.34 15.68
CA ARG A 440 43.09 15.89 15.37
C ARG A 440 42.16 17.12 15.33
N PRO A 441 41.23 17.22 14.36
CA PRO A 441 40.06 18.06 14.54
C PRO A 441 39.22 17.52 15.72
N ALA A 442 38.62 18.41 16.50
CA ALA A 442 37.74 18.01 17.59
C ALA A 442 36.38 17.60 17.05
N THR A 443 36.07 16.31 17.07
CA THR A 443 34.70 15.82 16.87
C THR A 443 33.90 16.03 18.16
N GLU A 444 32.91 16.91 18.11
CA GLU A 444 31.92 17.06 19.18
C GLU A 444 30.99 15.83 19.22
N GLN A 445 30.30 15.65 20.35
CA GLN A 445 29.79 14.33 20.79
C GLN A 445 28.34 14.05 20.38
N PRO A 446 28.05 12.96 19.64
CA PRO A 446 26.69 12.41 19.48
C PRO A 446 26.40 11.34 20.54
N VAL A 447 26.60 11.63 21.83
CA VAL A 447 26.41 10.67 22.95
C VAL A 447 25.44 11.19 24.03
N ALA A 448 24.97 12.44 23.92
CA ALA A 448 24.14 13.07 24.96
C ALA A 448 22.63 12.71 24.90
N ILE A 449 22.13 12.12 23.80
CA ILE A 449 20.69 11.90 23.56
C ILE A 449 20.21 10.55 24.11
N LEU A 450 20.89 9.46 23.74
CA LEU A 450 20.59 8.09 24.22
C LEU A 450 20.61 7.98 25.75
N ASP A 451 21.42 8.81 26.41
CA ASP A 451 21.56 8.86 27.86
C ASP A 451 20.40 9.58 28.57
N ALA A 452 19.60 10.39 27.84
CA ALA A 452 18.40 11.04 28.38
C ALA A 452 17.18 10.11 28.33
N GLU A 453 16.92 9.52 27.15
CA GLU A 453 15.79 8.61 26.90
C GLU A 453 15.83 7.39 27.85
N TRP A 454 17.02 6.86 28.15
CA TRP A 454 17.20 5.77 29.12
C TRP A 454 16.88 6.14 30.56
N ARG A 455 17.00 7.43 30.95
CA ARG A 455 16.61 7.89 32.29
C ARG A 455 15.10 8.11 32.37
N GLU A 456 14.51 8.72 31.35
CA GLU A 456 13.06 8.94 31.25
C GLU A 456 12.29 7.60 31.27
N ALA A 457 12.81 6.57 30.59
CA ALA A 457 12.29 5.20 30.67
C ALA A 457 12.38 4.57 32.07
N GLN A 458 13.46 4.82 32.84
CA GLN A 458 13.56 4.35 34.22
C GLN A 458 12.68 5.16 35.19
N GLU A 459 12.43 6.44 34.92
CA GLU A 459 11.54 7.29 35.70
C GLU A 459 10.08 6.80 35.55
N GLY A 460 9.63 6.55 34.32
CA GLY A 460 8.31 5.95 34.05
C GLY A 460 8.13 4.55 34.67
N LEU A 461 9.20 3.74 34.76
CA LEU A 461 9.16 2.44 35.43
C LEU A 461 9.05 2.58 36.97
N ARG A 462 9.65 3.63 37.55
CA ARG A 462 9.48 3.96 38.98
C ARG A 462 8.08 4.48 39.28
N ASP A 463 7.51 5.30 38.39
CA ASP A 463 6.14 5.78 38.51
C ASP A 463 5.11 4.66 38.39
N ALA A 464 5.29 3.70 37.48
CA ALA A 464 4.48 2.49 37.44
C ALA A 464 4.55 1.69 38.77
N ALA A 465 5.74 1.58 39.36
CA ALA A 465 5.94 0.94 40.67
C ALA A 465 5.44 1.80 41.85
N ALA A 466 5.27 3.11 41.70
CA ALA A 466 4.61 3.98 42.68
C ALA A 466 3.07 3.85 42.57
N LEU A 467 2.54 3.88 41.33
CA LEU A 467 1.12 3.69 41.02
C LEU A 467 0.60 2.34 41.52
N ARG A 468 1.41 1.28 41.41
CA ARG A 468 1.11 -0.04 41.98
C ARG A 468 0.94 0.02 43.50
N ARG A 469 1.89 0.65 44.21
CA ARG A 469 1.83 0.81 45.68
C ARG A 469 0.68 1.72 46.14
N THR A 470 0.29 2.73 45.37
CA THR A 470 -0.92 3.52 45.69
C THR A 470 -2.21 2.75 45.40
N LEU A 471 -2.25 1.88 44.39
CA LEU A 471 -3.37 0.95 44.18
C LEU A 471 -3.49 -0.06 45.33
N ASP A 472 -2.38 -0.69 45.73
CA ASP A 472 -2.36 -1.65 46.84
C ASP A 472 -2.82 -0.99 48.17
N ALA A 473 -2.37 0.26 48.44
CA ALA A 473 -2.83 1.04 49.59
C ALA A 473 -4.31 1.50 49.49
N VAL A 474 -4.83 1.75 48.29
CA VAL A 474 -6.26 2.03 48.07
C VAL A 474 -7.12 0.79 48.32
N VAL A 475 -6.62 -0.42 48.04
CA VAL A 475 -7.31 -1.68 48.36
C VAL A 475 -7.42 -1.86 49.89
N GLU A 476 -6.36 -1.60 50.66
CA GLU A 476 -6.42 -1.61 52.14
C GLU A 476 -7.45 -0.61 52.69
N ILE A 477 -7.57 0.58 52.08
CA ILE A 477 -8.49 1.64 52.54
C ILE A 477 -9.96 1.36 52.16
N THR A 478 -10.23 0.61 51.09
CA THR A 478 -11.59 0.45 50.53
C THR A 478 -12.20 -0.95 50.71
N GLY A 479 -11.41 -1.96 51.10
CA GLY A 479 -11.91 -3.27 51.53
C GLY A 479 -12.58 -4.11 50.42
N HIS A 480 -12.38 -3.77 49.15
CA HIS A 480 -12.89 -4.53 48.00
C HIS A 480 -11.82 -5.45 47.42
N HIS A 481 -11.94 -6.76 47.69
CA HIS A 481 -11.19 -7.78 46.95
C HIS A 481 -11.93 -8.19 45.67
N VAL A 482 -11.22 -8.15 44.55
CA VAL A 482 -11.64 -8.82 43.30
C VAL A 482 -10.93 -10.18 43.26
N PRO A 483 -11.65 -11.32 43.14
CA PRO A 483 -11.04 -12.64 43.03
C PRO A 483 -10.43 -12.84 41.63
N ALA A 484 -9.30 -13.55 41.57
CA ALA A 484 -8.58 -13.83 40.33
C ALA A 484 -8.24 -15.32 40.22
N GLU A 485 -9.16 -16.12 39.67
CA GLU A 485 -8.87 -17.51 39.32
C GLU A 485 -9.78 -18.03 38.19
N ALA A 486 -9.16 -18.49 37.10
CA ALA A 486 -9.76 -19.30 36.03
C ALA A 486 -8.62 -20.14 35.39
N PRO A 487 -8.88 -21.39 34.95
CA PRO A 487 -7.84 -22.42 34.99
C PRO A 487 -6.92 -22.47 33.76
N ALA A 488 -5.68 -22.91 34.00
CA ALA A 488 -4.77 -23.36 32.95
C ALA A 488 -5.17 -24.74 32.41
N LEU A 489 -4.96 -24.97 31.12
CA LEU A 489 -5.06 -26.28 30.47
C LEU A 489 -3.66 -26.83 30.15
N PRO A 490 -3.45 -28.16 30.20
CA PRO A 490 -2.11 -28.76 30.12
C PRO A 490 -1.54 -28.76 28.70
N ILE A 491 -0.22 -28.51 28.61
CA ILE A 491 0.55 -28.72 27.38
C ILE A 491 0.77 -30.23 27.20
N ALA A 492 0.19 -30.80 26.14
CA ALA A 492 0.47 -32.16 25.70
C ALA A 492 1.52 -32.14 24.58
N VAL A 493 2.55 -32.98 24.70
CA VAL A 493 3.52 -33.21 23.63
C VAL A 493 2.93 -34.21 22.62
N ALA A 494 2.96 -33.86 21.34
CA ALA A 494 2.52 -34.71 20.24
C ALA A 494 3.46 -34.54 19.02
N GLU A 495 3.46 -35.53 18.14
CA GLU A 495 4.50 -35.73 17.10
C GLU A 495 4.33 -34.84 15.86
N ALA A 496 5.40 -34.74 15.06
CA ALA A 496 5.47 -33.89 13.88
C ALA A 496 4.69 -34.46 12.67
N PRO A 497 3.80 -33.69 12.03
CA PRO A 497 3.28 -33.98 10.69
C PRO A 497 4.23 -33.45 9.59
N ALA A 498 3.99 -33.89 8.35
CA ALA A 498 4.86 -33.61 7.20
C ALA A 498 4.82 -32.14 6.70
N GLU A 499 5.78 -31.80 5.83
CA GLU A 499 5.99 -30.47 5.27
C GLU A 499 4.73 -29.89 4.60
N PRO A 500 4.24 -28.70 5.01
CA PRO A 500 3.15 -28.02 4.33
C PRO A 500 3.66 -27.38 3.03
N GLN A 501 2.96 -27.64 1.93
CA GLN A 501 3.22 -26.98 0.64
C GLN A 501 3.02 -25.46 0.79
N VAL A 502 4.02 -24.68 0.39
CA VAL A 502 3.99 -23.21 0.52
C VAL A 502 3.04 -22.61 -0.53
N LEU A 503 1.81 -22.34 -0.10
CA LEU A 503 0.93 -21.39 -0.78
C LEU A 503 1.42 -19.96 -0.48
N PRO A 504 1.41 -19.04 -1.47
CA PRO A 504 1.81 -17.65 -1.24
C PRO A 504 0.88 -16.98 -0.22
N THR A 505 1.48 -16.29 0.74
CA THR A 505 0.75 -15.71 1.88
C THR A 505 0.12 -14.38 1.49
N GLU A 506 -0.91 -13.95 2.23
CA GLU A 506 -1.64 -12.70 1.88
C GLU A 506 -0.76 -11.44 1.98
N ALA A 507 0.37 -11.52 2.69
CA ALA A 507 1.39 -10.48 2.72
C ALA A 507 2.01 -10.20 1.33
N GLU A 508 2.16 -11.22 0.47
CA GLU A 508 2.71 -11.05 -0.89
C GLU A 508 1.70 -10.37 -1.84
N ARG A 509 0.43 -10.26 -1.45
CA ARG A 509 -0.62 -9.52 -2.18
C ARG A 509 -0.66 -8.02 -1.83
N ALA A 510 0.16 -7.57 -0.89
CA ALA A 510 0.02 -6.26 -0.26
C ALA A 510 0.76 -5.12 -0.99
N ASP A 511 1.79 -5.41 -1.80
CA ASP A 511 2.68 -4.38 -2.37
C ASP A 511 2.54 -4.18 -3.91
N PRO A 512 1.54 -3.41 -4.37
CA PRO A 512 1.46 -2.99 -5.77
C PRO A 512 2.54 -1.96 -6.15
N VAL A 513 3.23 -1.35 -5.19
CA VAL A 513 4.26 -0.33 -5.43
C VAL A 513 5.57 -1.02 -5.81
N GLY A 514 5.99 -2.03 -5.05
CA GLY A 514 7.07 -2.96 -5.40
C GLY A 514 6.83 -3.63 -6.75
N LEU A 515 5.62 -4.13 -7.03
CA LEU A 515 5.27 -4.75 -8.32
C LEU A 515 5.44 -3.80 -9.54
N ILE A 516 5.22 -2.49 -9.36
CA ILE A 516 5.44 -1.49 -10.42
C ILE A 516 6.92 -1.07 -10.47
N PHE A 517 7.61 -0.98 -9.32
CA PHE A 517 9.05 -0.73 -9.28
C PHE A 517 9.83 -1.86 -9.96
N GLU A 518 9.49 -3.12 -9.71
CA GLU A 518 10.06 -4.29 -10.38
C GLU A 518 9.79 -4.31 -11.89
N ALA A 519 8.78 -3.60 -12.40
CA ALA A 519 8.59 -3.47 -13.84
C ALA A 519 9.67 -2.59 -14.50
N LEU A 520 10.25 -1.62 -13.77
CA LEU A 520 11.23 -0.67 -14.32
C LEU A 520 12.65 -1.27 -14.51
N PRO A 521 13.45 -0.71 -15.44
CA PRO A 521 14.89 -0.96 -15.50
C PRO A 521 15.62 -0.51 -14.23
N HIS A 522 16.58 -1.30 -13.74
CA HIS A 522 17.31 -0.99 -12.48
C HIS A 522 18.02 0.37 -12.45
N ALA A 523 18.44 0.90 -13.61
CA ALA A 523 18.99 2.26 -13.68
C ALA A 523 17.97 3.33 -13.23
N ILE A 524 16.71 3.19 -13.65
CA ILE A 524 15.62 4.11 -13.28
C ILE A 524 15.24 3.92 -11.80
N LEU A 525 15.33 2.71 -11.26
CA LEU A 525 15.16 2.46 -9.82
C LEU A 525 16.24 3.16 -8.98
N ALA A 526 17.50 3.02 -9.37
CA ALA A 526 18.62 3.65 -8.67
C ALA A 526 18.52 5.19 -8.72
N GLU A 527 18.19 5.77 -9.88
CA GLU A 527 17.96 7.22 -9.98
C GLU A 527 16.68 7.67 -9.24
N PHE A 528 15.62 6.85 -9.16
CA PHE A 528 14.44 7.17 -8.38
C PHE A 528 14.74 7.18 -6.87
N GLN A 529 15.45 6.17 -6.36
CA GLN A 529 15.86 6.08 -4.96
C GLN A 529 16.79 7.25 -4.60
N ALA A 530 17.82 7.50 -5.41
CA ALA A 530 18.70 8.65 -5.23
C ALA A 530 17.95 10.00 -5.29
N ASN A 531 16.94 10.15 -6.16
CA ASN A 531 16.10 11.35 -6.20
C ASN A 531 15.15 11.47 -5.00
N ARG A 532 14.68 10.36 -4.42
CA ARG A 532 13.88 10.39 -3.19
C ARG A 532 14.75 10.86 -2.03
N ASP A 533 15.88 10.18 -1.83
CA ASP A 533 16.79 10.46 -0.72
C ASP A 533 17.45 11.85 -0.85
N ALA A 534 17.60 12.38 -2.08
CA ALA A 534 18.00 13.77 -2.32
C ALA A 534 16.87 14.80 -2.08
N ARG A 535 15.59 14.45 -2.32
CA ARG A 535 14.44 15.30 -1.99
C ARG A 535 14.25 15.40 -0.47
N ASP A 536 14.44 14.31 0.25
CA ASP A 536 14.38 14.25 1.71
C ASP A 536 15.54 15.04 2.37
N CYS A 537 16.64 15.27 1.63
CA CYS A 537 17.79 16.10 2.06
C CYS A 537 17.71 17.60 1.69
N GLY A 538 16.88 18.01 0.71
CA GLY A 538 16.40 19.39 0.57
C GLY A 538 17.00 20.32 -0.51
N ALA A 539 16.08 20.82 -1.36
CA ALA A 539 16.00 22.16 -1.99
C ALA A 539 17.03 22.71 -3.02
N ALA A 540 16.47 23.03 -4.21
CA ALA A 540 16.71 24.20 -5.08
C ALA A 540 17.70 24.13 -6.28
N SER A 541 17.31 24.86 -7.35
CA SER A 541 17.99 25.08 -8.66
C SER A 541 17.99 23.87 -9.64
N GLY A 542 17.89 24.04 -10.98
CA GLY A 542 17.51 25.24 -11.75
C GLY A 542 17.93 25.27 -13.23
N ALA A 543 16.95 25.33 -14.15
CA ALA A 543 16.97 25.90 -15.51
C ALA A 543 17.65 25.19 -16.74
N HIS A 544 16.82 24.96 -17.77
CA HIS A 544 17.09 25.01 -19.24
C HIS A 544 18.02 23.93 -19.88
N GLY A 545 17.90 23.57 -21.16
CA GLY A 545 17.05 24.08 -22.26
C GLY A 545 16.91 23.10 -23.45
N PRO A 546 16.32 23.48 -24.60
CA PRO A 546 15.75 22.53 -25.57
C PRO A 546 16.52 22.33 -26.89
N THR A 547 16.46 21.09 -27.42
CA THR A 547 16.63 20.70 -28.84
C THR A 547 15.80 19.43 -29.10
N THR A 548 15.36 19.03 -30.30
CA THR A 548 14.92 19.63 -31.57
C THR A 548 14.79 18.43 -32.55
N GLU A 549 13.75 18.42 -33.39
CA GLU A 549 13.53 17.49 -34.52
C GLU A 549 13.22 16.00 -34.23
N ALA A 550 12.48 15.41 -35.17
CA ALA A 550 11.92 14.06 -35.16
C ALA A 550 12.16 13.41 -36.54
N PRO A 551 11.96 12.08 -36.72
CA PRO A 551 10.59 11.61 -37.00
C PRO A 551 10.25 10.22 -36.43
N ASP A 552 9.00 10.04 -36.00
CA ASP A 552 8.31 8.73 -35.96
C ASP A 552 6.80 8.96 -35.68
N ALA A 553 6.09 9.49 -36.68
CA ALA A 553 4.66 9.77 -36.58
C ALA A 553 3.82 8.57 -37.04
N ILE A 554 2.94 8.08 -36.18
CA ILE A 554 1.88 7.14 -36.56
C ILE A 554 0.85 7.91 -37.41
N PRO A 555 0.35 7.37 -38.54
CA PRO A 555 -0.59 8.08 -39.39
C PRO A 555 -1.85 8.56 -38.65
N ASP A 556 -2.23 9.82 -38.84
CA ASP A 556 -3.37 10.47 -38.18
C ASP A 556 -4.70 9.73 -38.39
N GLU A 557 -4.84 8.96 -39.48
CA GLU A 557 -6.01 8.15 -39.78
C GLU A 557 -6.38 7.17 -38.65
N LEU A 558 -5.38 6.60 -37.96
CA LEU A 558 -5.59 5.75 -36.77
C LEU A 558 -6.06 6.56 -35.55
N VAL A 559 -5.61 7.80 -35.42
CA VAL A 559 -5.98 8.71 -34.32
C VAL A 559 -7.40 9.28 -34.53
N VAL A 560 -7.77 9.57 -35.78
CA VAL A 560 -9.11 10.03 -36.17
C VAL A 560 -10.15 8.93 -35.92
N SER A 561 -9.84 7.68 -36.28
CA SER A 561 -10.68 6.52 -35.97
C SER A 561 -11.00 6.44 -34.48
N TYR A 562 -9.97 6.51 -33.61
CA TYR A 562 -10.13 6.43 -32.16
C TYR A 562 -10.88 7.61 -31.53
N ARG A 563 -10.90 8.78 -32.18
CA ARG A 563 -11.72 9.94 -31.76
C ARG A 563 -13.17 9.88 -32.30
N GLY A 564 -13.41 9.16 -33.40
CA GLY A 564 -14.68 9.11 -34.12
C GLY A 564 -15.83 8.40 -33.41
N ASP A 565 -15.56 7.41 -32.55
CA ASP A 565 -16.61 6.66 -31.84
C ASP A 565 -17.02 7.27 -30.47
N ARG A 566 -16.21 8.19 -29.91
CA ARG A 566 -16.53 8.86 -28.64
C ARG A 566 -17.91 9.58 -28.59
N PRO A 567 -18.47 10.16 -29.67
CA PRO A 567 -19.81 10.76 -29.63
C PRO A 567 -20.98 9.75 -29.63
N ARG A 568 -20.80 8.51 -30.11
CA ARG A 568 -21.91 7.54 -30.23
C ARG A 568 -22.46 7.08 -28.88
N ILE A 569 -21.62 7.03 -27.86
CA ILE A 569 -21.98 6.56 -26.51
C ILE A 569 -22.90 7.56 -25.76
N ARG A 570 -23.00 8.83 -26.21
CA ARG A 570 -23.84 9.85 -25.55
C ARG A 570 -25.31 9.89 -25.99
N VAL A 571 -25.72 9.12 -27.01
CA VAL A 571 -27.08 9.20 -27.59
C VAL A 571 -28.08 8.21 -26.94
N HIS A 572 -27.60 7.16 -26.26
CA HIS A 572 -28.44 6.15 -25.59
C HIS A 572 -28.65 6.37 -24.08
N LEU A 573 -28.53 7.61 -23.60
CA LEU A 573 -28.90 8.02 -22.23
C LEU A 573 -29.94 9.15 -22.20
N ALA A 574 -30.74 9.26 -23.26
CA ALA A 574 -31.81 10.25 -23.42
C ALA A 574 -33.03 9.67 -24.17
N ALA A 575 -33.44 8.45 -23.78
CA ALA A 575 -34.68 7.78 -24.18
C ALA A 575 -35.14 6.85 -23.04
#